data_AF-G5GDP5-F1
#
_entry.id   AF-G5GDP5-F1
#
_cell.length_a   1.000
_cell.length_b   1.000
_cell.length_c   1.000
_cell.angle_alpha   90.00
_cell.angle_beta   90.00
_cell.angle_gamma   90.00
#
_symmetry.space_group_name_H-M   'P 1'
#
loop_
_entity.id
_entity.type
_entity.pdbx_description
1 polymer ?
#
loop_
_entity_poly.entity_id
_entity_poly.type
_entity_poly.pdbx_seq_one_letter_code
_entity_poly.pdbx_strand_id
1 'polypeptide(L)'
;TKDLFGKLYADKGYISQSLFASLFDRGVHIVTGIRTNMKNRLMDVHDKIMLRKRSIIETINDMLKNVAQIVHTRHRSIANFIVNLLAGIAAYAFYDTKPSINMEFERDAKQGVKQLTLF
;
A
#
# COMPACT_ATOMS: atom_id res chain seq x y z
N THR A 1 -21.40 -5.88 -1.52
CA THR A 1 -19.94 -5.97 -1.26
C THR A 1 -19.49 -4.58 -0.88
N LYS A 2 -18.80 -4.37 0.26
CA LYS A 2 -18.27 -3.03 0.56
C LYS A 2 -17.34 -2.65 -0.60
N ASP A 3 -17.60 -1.52 -1.26
CA ASP A 3 -16.73 -1.03 -2.32
C ASP A 3 -15.32 -0.86 -1.77
N LEU A 4 -14.31 -1.38 -2.48
CA LEU A 4 -12.92 -1.22 -2.09
C LEU A 4 -12.53 0.24 -2.29
N PHE A 5 -12.18 0.94 -1.21
CA PHE A 5 -11.74 2.33 -1.23
C PHE A 5 -10.45 2.50 -0.43
N GLY A 6 -9.68 3.53 -0.74
CA GLY A 6 -8.46 3.89 -0.01
C GLY A 6 -7.26 4.12 -0.91
N LYS A 7 -6.09 4.34 -0.29
CA LYS A 7 -4.82 4.55 -0.99
C LYS A 7 -4.06 3.23 -1.12
N LEU A 8 -3.65 2.90 -2.35
CA LEU A 8 -2.79 1.76 -2.65
C LEU A 8 -1.36 2.26 -2.93
N TYR A 9 -0.41 1.92 -2.07
CA TYR A 9 1.00 2.25 -2.28
C TYR A 9 1.73 1.13 -3.01
N ALA A 10 2.45 1.47 -4.07
CA ALA A 10 3.19 0.50 -4.87
C ALA A 10 4.53 1.08 -5.38
N ASP A 11 5.48 0.19 -5.65
CA ASP A 11 6.74 0.56 -6.31
C ASP A 11 6.52 0.97 -7.77
N LYS A 12 5.57 0.30 -8.44
CA LYS A 12 5.34 0.44 -9.87
C LYS A 12 3.85 0.54 -10.18
N GLY A 13 3.49 1.48 -11.04
CA GLY A 13 2.13 1.67 -11.54
C GLY A 13 1.97 1.09 -12.94
N TYR A 14 2.30 -0.20 -13.14
CA TYR A 14 2.13 -0.87 -14.44
C TYR A 14 0.66 -1.25 -14.67
N ILE A 15 -0.20 -0.24 -14.77
CA ILE A 15 -1.60 -0.39 -15.14
C ILE A 15 -1.93 0.56 -16.27
N SER A 16 -2.93 0.20 -17.09
CA SER A 16 -3.39 1.10 -18.14
C SER A 16 -3.93 2.40 -17.54
N GLN A 17 -3.82 3.49 -18.30
CA GLN A 17 -4.36 4.78 -17.88
C GLN A 17 -5.89 4.72 -17.69
N SER A 18 -6.58 3.90 -18.50
CA SER A 18 -8.02 3.64 -18.35
C SER A 18 -8.36 2.94 -17.03
N LEU A 19 -7.57 1.94 -16.63
CA LEU A 19 -7.76 1.26 -15.36
C LEU A 19 -7.43 2.18 -14.18
N PHE A 20 -6.38 3.01 -14.30
CA PHE A 20 -6.05 4.00 -13.29
C PHE A 20 -7.21 4.98 -13.05
N ALA A 21 -7.79 5.52 -14.13
CA ALA A 21 -8.93 6.44 -14.05
C ALA A 21 -10.15 5.76 -13.42
N SER A 22 -10.50 4.55 -13.89
CA SER A 22 -11.63 3.80 -13.35
C SER A 22 -11.47 3.46 -11.86
N LEU A 23 -10.25 3.12 -11.41
CA LEU A 23 -9.98 2.86 -10.00
C LEU A 23 -10.05 4.15 -9.17
N PHE A 24 -9.55 5.26 -9.72
CA PHE A 24 -9.64 6.57 -9.08
C PHE A 24 -11.10 6.99 -8.88
N ASP A 25 -11.96 6.85 -9.89
CA ASP A 25 -13.40 7.16 -9.81
C ASP A 25 -14.14 6.29 -8.78
N ARG A 26 -13.63 5.08 -8.52
CA ARG A 26 -14.13 4.16 -7.49
C ARG A 26 -13.56 4.41 -6.10
N GLY A 27 -12.73 5.44 -5.93
CA GLY A 27 -12.11 5.80 -4.64
C GLY A 27 -10.86 4.97 -4.30
N VAL A 28 -10.27 4.27 -5.26
CA VAL A 28 -8.99 3.56 -5.11
C VAL A 28 -7.87 4.42 -5.69
N HIS A 29 -7.13 5.09 -4.81
CA HIS A 29 -6.07 6.00 -5.20
C HIS A 29 -4.72 5.28 -5.22
N ILE A 30 -4.20 5.02 -6.41
CA ILE A 30 -2.90 4.36 -6.56
C ILE A 30 -1.79 5.40 -6.46
N VAL A 31 -0.91 5.23 -5.47
CA VAL A 31 0.22 6.09 -5.17
C VAL A 31 1.52 5.36 -5.50
N THR A 32 2.27 5.92 -6.44
CA THR A 32 3.58 5.39 -6.89
C THR A 32 4.61 6.50 -6.94
N GLY A 33 5.89 6.13 -6.86
CA GLY A 33 6.97 7.08 -7.11
C GLY A 33 6.89 7.68 -8.52
N ILE A 34 7.15 8.98 -8.64
CA ILE A 34 7.27 9.66 -9.94
C ILE A 34 8.60 9.26 -10.56
N ARG A 35 8.56 8.75 -11.80
CA ARG A 35 9.75 8.34 -12.56
C ARG A 35 10.17 9.43 -13.55
N THR A 36 11.39 9.32 -14.06
CA THR A 36 11.97 10.23 -15.06
C THR A 36 11.10 10.42 -16.31
N ASN A 37 10.44 9.36 -16.78
CA ASN A 37 9.57 9.40 -17.96
C ASN A 37 8.11 9.76 -17.65
N MET A 38 7.79 10.12 -16.41
CA MET A 38 6.44 10.53 -15.99
C MET A 38 6.34 12.05 -15.90
N LYS A 39 5.17 12.59 -16.23
CA LYS A 39 4.87 13.99 -15.95
C LYS A 39 4.94 14.24 -14.44
N ASN A 40 5.64 15.29 -14.04
CA ASN A 40 5.68 15.68 -12.64
C ASN A 40 4.28 16.11 -12.19
N ARG A 41 3.93 15.75 -10.95
CA ARG A 41 2.64 16.06 -10.34
C ARG A 41 2.84 16.33 -8.86
N LEU A 42 2.03 17.22 -8.31
CA LEU A 42 2.01 17.43 -6.87
C LEU A 42 1.58 16.14 -6.16
N MET A 43 2.27 15.85 -5.07
CA MET A 43 2.03 14.68 -4.22
C MET A 43 1.96 15.16 -2.79
N ASP A 44 0.99 14.63 -2.05
CA ASP A 44 0.84 14.90 -0.63
C ASP A 44 2.10 14.50 0.15
N VAL A 45 2.44 15.26 1.20
CA VAL A 45 3.63 15.02 2.02
C VAL A 45 3.52 13.66 2.71
N HIS A 46 2.31 13.31 3.17
CA HIS A 46 2.03 12.00 3.76
C HIS A 46 2.31 10.87 2.75
N ASP A 47 1.84 11.01 1.51
CA ASP A 47 2.05 10.01 0.46
C ASP A 47 3.53 9.87 0.11
N LYS A 48 4.27 10.98 0.10
CA LYS A 48 5.71 10.97 -0.12
C LYS A 48 6.47 10.26 1.02
N ILE A 49 6.03 10.44 2.27
CA ILE A 49 6.61 9.73 3.42
C ILE A 49 6.30 8.23 3.35
N MET A 50 5.06 7.86 3.04
CA MET A 50 4.68 6.46 2.88
C MET A 50 5.48 5.76 1.78
N LEU A 51 5.70 6.43 0.64
CA LEU A 51 6.56 5.91 -0.41
C LEU A 51 8.02 5.75 0.03
N ARG A 52 8.53 6.59 0.95
CA ARG A 52 9.88 6.42 1.53
C ARG A 52 9.95 5.27 2.52
N LYS A 53 8.88 5.03 3.28
CA LYS A 53 8.79 3.96 4.29
C LYS A 53 8.21 2.65 3.73
N ARG A 54 8.23 2.49 2.41
CA ARG A 54 7.75 1.30 1.68
C ARG A 54 8.48 0.00 2.01
N SER A 55 9.62 0.05 2.72
CA SER A 55 10.31 -1.15 3.23
C SER A 55 9.41 -2.02 4.11
N ILE A 56 8.36 -1.44 4.72
CA ILE A 56 7.35 -2.22 5.47
C ILE A 56 6.71 -3.32 4.62
N ILE A 57 6.49 -3.09 3.32
CA ILE A 57 5.87 -4.09 2.43
C ILE A 57 6.80 -5.29 2.28
N GLU A 58 8.10 -5.04 2.16
CA GLU A 58 9.12 -6.09 2.13
C GLU A 58 9.19 -6.84 3.45
N THR A 59 9.11 -6.14 4.59
CA THR A 59 9.05 -6.77 5.92
C THR A 59 7.82 -7.68 6.07
N ILE A 60 6.64 -7.23 5.64
CA ILE A 60 5.42 -8.05 5.67
C ILE A 60 5.59 -9.29 4.79
N ASN A 61 6.11 -9.12 3.57
CA ASN A 61 6.37 -10.24 2.67
C ASN A 61 7.39 -11.22 3.28
N ASP A 62 8.40 -10.72 3.97
CA ASP A 62 9.38 -11.56 4.64
C ASP A 62 8.78 -12.36 5.80
N MET A 63 7.93 -11.73 6.62
CA MET A 63 7.17 -12.42 7.65
C MET A 63 6.25 -13.50 7.08
N LEU A 64 5.57 -13.22 5.96
CA LEU A 64 4.71 -14.21 5.32
C LEU A 64 5.54 -15.42 4.84
N LYS A 65 6.68 -15.20 4.21
CA LYS A 65 7.56 -16.28 3.74
C LYS A 65 8.16 -17.08 4.91
N ASN A 66 8.72 -16.40 5.90
CA ASN A 66 9.60 -17.02 6.90
C ASN A 66 8.88 -17.37 8.21
N VAL A 67 7.84 -16.62 8.60
CA VAL A 67 7.09 -16.89 9.83
C VAL A 67 5.82 -17.69 9.52
N ALA A 68 5.02 -17.23 8.55
CA ALA A 68 3.82 -17.94 8.13
C ALA A 68 4.10 -19.10 7.16
N GLN A 69 5.37 -19.31 6.77
CA GLN A 69 5.83 -20.44 5.96
C GLN A 69 5.02 -20.64 4.66
N ILE A 70 4.55 -19.55 4.04
CA ILE A 70 3.69 -19.65 2.85
C ILE A 70 4.41 -20.28 1.65
N VAL A 71 5.73 -20.21 1.63
CA VAL A 71 6.57 -20.76 0.57
C VAL A 71 6.89 -22.21 0.91
N HIS A 72 6.10 -23.13 0.38
CA HIS A 72 6.43 -24.55 0.40
C HIS A 72 6.98 -25.01 -0.94
N THR A 73 8.00 -25.86 -0.88
CA THR A 73 8.69 -26.38 -2.08
C THR A 73 7.86 -27.39 -2.85
N ARG A 74 6.88 -28.05 -2.22
CA ARG A 74 6.07 -29.11 -2.83
C ARG A 74 4.60 -28.98 -2.48
N HIS A 75 3.80 -28.65 -3.49
CA HIS A 75 2.36 -28.83 -3.46
C HIS A 75 1.98 -29.95 -4.42
N ARG A 76 1.22 -30.94 -3.94
CA ARG A 76 0.72 -32.05 -4.78
C ARG A 76 -0.45 -31.63 -5.69
N SER A 77 -1.04 -30.45 -5.47
CA SER A 77 -2.11 -29.87 -6.29
C SER A 77 -2.18 -28.35 -6.12
N ILE A 78 -2.78 -27.66 -7.10
CA ILE A 78 -3.05 -26.21 -7.03
C ILE A 78 -4.01 -25.88 -5.89
N ALA A 79 -5.01 -26.74 -5.65
CA ALA A 79 -5.95 -26.55 -4.54
C ALA A 79 -5.23 -26.52 -3.18
N ASN A 80 -4.28 -27.45 -2.97
CA ASN A 80 -3.49 -27.47 -1.73
C ASN A 80 -2.57 -26.25 -1.61
N PHE A 81 -2.06 -25.74 -2.73
CA PHE A 81 -1.32 -24.48 -2.74
C PHE A 81 -2.21 -23.30 -2.30
N ILE A 82 -3.41 -23.16 -2.85
CA ILE A 82 -4.33 -22.07 -2.51
C ILE A 82 -4.74 -22.14 -1.04
N VAL A 83 -5.10 -23.34 -0.53
CA VAL A 83 -5.46 -23.52 0.88
C VAL A 83 -4.29 -23.14 1.79
N ASN A 84 -3.06 -23.54 1.45
CA ASN A 84 -1.88 -23.16 2.22
C ASN A 84 -1.65 -21.64 2.23
N LEU A 85 -1.76 -21.00 1.07
CA LEU A 85 -1.61 -19.56 0.95
C LEU A 85 -2.65 -18.80 1.79
N LEU A 86 -3.93 -19.20 1.69
CA LEU A 86 -5.01 -18.60 2.48
C LEU A 86 -4.81 -18.83 3.97
N ALA A 87 -4.40 -20.04 4.37
CA ALA A 87 -4.12 -20.37 5.77
C ALA A 87 -2.97 -19.53 6.34
N GLY A 88 -1.88 -19.34 5.59
CA GLY A 88 -0.76 -18.52 6.02
C GLY A 88 -1.09 -17.02 6.12
N ILE A 89 -1.89 -16.50 5.18
CA ILE A 89 -2.42 -15.13 5.27
C ILE A 89 -3.36 -14.97 6.48
N ALA A 90 -4.22 -15.96 6.72
CA ALA A 90 -5.11 -15.97 7.89
C ALA A 90 -4.32 -16.04 9.19
N ALA A 91 -3.28 -16.88 9.27
CA ALA A 91 -2.40 -16.99 10.44
C ALA A 91 -1.70 -15.66 10.76
N TYR A 92 -1.23 -14.94 9.73
CA TYR A 92 -0.63 -13.61 9.90
C TYR A 92 -1.58 -12.61 10.60
N ALA A 93 -2.90 -12.72 10.39
CA ALA A 93 -3.87 -11.84 11.06
C ALA A 93 -3.84 -11.99 12.60
N PHE A 94 -3.47 -13.17 13.10
CA PHE A 94 -3.40 -13.51 14.53
C PHE A 94 -2.03 -13.26 15.17
N TYR A 95 -1.04 -12.75 14.43
CA TYR A 95 0.26 -12.43 15.01
C TYR A 95 0.19 -11.14 15.86
N ASP A 96 0.80 -11.20 17.04
CA ASP A 96 0.87 -10.08 17.99
C ASP A 96 1.77 -8.94 17.48
N THR A 97 2.85 -9.28 16.77
CA THR A 97 3.85 -8.34 16.28
C THR A 97 3.64 -8.01 14.80
N LYS A 98 2.80 -7.01 14.53
CA LYS A 98 2.65 -6.49 13.16
C LYS A 98 3.65 -5.35 12.94
N PRO A 99 4.38 -5.36 11.81
CA PRO A 99 5.29 -4.27 11.49
C PRO A 99 4.45 -3.00 11.32
N SER A 100 4.87 -1.95 11.99
CA SER A 100 4.18 -0.66 11.99
C SER A 100 5.15 0.44 11.63
N ILE A 101 4.66 1.41 10.87
CA ILE A 101 5.40 2.65 10.63
C ILE A 101 5.06 3.61 11.77
N ASN A 102 6.06 4.06 12.53
CA ASN A 102 5.87 5.22 13.40
C ASN A 102 5.79 6.49 12.53
N MET A 103 4.65 7.18 12.56
CA MET A 103 4.45 8.47 11.92
C MET A 103 3.95 9.46 12.95
N GLU A 104 4.84 9.88 13.85
CA GLU A 104 4.58 11.07 14.66
C GLU A 104 4.62 12.29 13.75
N PHE A 105 3.45 12.86 13.50
CA PHE A 105 3.31 14.20 12.95
C PHE A 105 3.03 15.12 14.13
N GLU A 106 3.95 16.04 14.42
CA GLU A 106 3.62 17.20 15.26
C GLU A 106 2.52 17.97 14.52
N ARG A 107 1.28 17.82 14.99
CA ARG A 107 0.18 18.66 14.51
C ARG A 107 0.37 20.02 15.18
N ASP A 108 1.05 20.94 14.50
CA ASP A 108 0.93 22.36 14.80
C ASP A 108 -0.54 22.76 14.61
N ALA A 109 -1.29 22.68 15.71
CA ALA A 109 -2.62 23.23 15.83
C ALA A 109 -2.49 24.75 15.77
N LYS A 110 -2.45 25.31 14.55
CA LYS A 110 -2.91 26.66 14.17
C LYS A 110 -2.62 26.91 12.68
N GLN A 111 -3.58 26.58 11.82
CA GLN A 111 -3.82 27.41 10.63
C GLN A 111 -5.25 27.93 10.70
N GLY A 112 -5.38 29.04 11.42
CA GLY A 112 -6.48 29.97 11.18
C GLY A 112 -6.39 30.44 9.73
N VAL A 113 -7.55 30.42 9.07
CA VAL A 113 -7.86 30.97 7.75
C VAL A 113 -6.92 32.13 7.35
N LYS A 114 -6.07 31.90 6.34
CA LYS A 114 -5.61 32.97 5.46
C LYS A 114 -5.89 32.56 4.02
N GLN A 115 -7.01 33.09 3.56
CA GLN A 115 -7.38 33.25 2.16
C GLN A 115 -6.15 33.66 1.33
N LEU A 116 -5.75 32.81 0.38
CA LEU A 116 -4.86 33.22 -0.71
C LEU A 116 -5.74 33.52 -1.91
N THR A 117 -6.18 34.76 -2.01
CA THR A 117 -6.57 35.37 -3.29
C THR A 117 -5.36 35.36 -4.21
N LEU A 118 -5.44 34.58 -5.27
CA LEU A 118 -4.65 34.71 -6.49
C LEU A 118 -5.65 34.72 -7.65
N PHE A 119 -6.26 35.89 -7.85
CA PHE A 119 -6.41 36.64 -9.11
C PHE A 119 -6.95 38.02 -8.73
#